data_AF-A0A3M5JJV9-F1
#
_entry.id   AF-A0A3M5JJV9-F1
#
_cell.length_a   1.000
_cell.length_b   1.000
_cell.length_c   1.000
_cell.angle_alpha   90.00
_cell.angle_beta   90.00
_cell.angle_gamma   90.00
#
_symmetry.space_group_name_H-M   'P 1'
#
loop_
_entity.id
_entity.type
_entity.pdbx_description
1 polymer ?
#
loop_
_entity_poly.entity_id
_entity_poly.type
_entity_poly.pdbx_seq_one_letter_code
_entity_poly.pdbx_strand_id
1 'polypeptide(L)'
;MTPKPPQPMTLPLQFDAEPTAPGTEITPPASDILPHLLALSFDHRAWLSLLAESWWPVRKEACMVRLGSGKPIKSAIPDGRDEVIVWLDPKLLPSNIKVLTRRKGKWVNVALSSLNGKDQQIVWPGPIPLFAVTHFSVSTPEIAENLLGLARGFANIVLPPQPITVETANYFEPKELGERGPRTAFQPPENWNSFRGAAAMAIWGVPSISPWVDLLCQWLANEKSSEIATYLEAPWLETPPWLLSNPEKSTNECDALWLGSR
;
A
#
# COMPACT_ATOMS: atom_id res chain seq x y z
N MET A 1 34.59 -6.01 60.65
CA MET A 1 34.05 -7.11 59.82
C MET A 1 32.89 -6.54 59.02
N THR A 2 33.13 -6.14 57.79
CA THR A 2 32.16 -5.55 56.87
C THR A 2 31.77 -6.62 55.83
N PRO A 3 30.47 -6.90 55.62
CA PRO A 3 30.06 -7.93 54.67
C PRO A 3 30.24 -7.45 53.23
N LYS A 4 30.82 -8.34 52.41
CA LYS A 4 31.13 -8.17 50.99
C LYS A 4 29.84 -8.17 50.16
N PRO A 5 29.67 -7.26 49.18
CA PRO A 5 28.50 -7.30 48.30
C PRO A 5 28.58 -8.48 47.31
N PRO A 6 27.43 -9.06 46.90
CA PRO A 6 27.42 -10.18 45.96
C PRO A 6 27.82 -9.72 44.56
N GLN A 7 28.67 -10.52 43.91
CA GLN A 7 29.12 -10.30 42.53
C GLN A 7 27.96 -10.56 41.53
N PRO A 8 27.89 -9.83 40.42
CA PRO A 8 26.91 -10.10 39.37
C PRO A 8 27.25 -11.41 38.65
N MET A 9 26.24 -12.27 38.49
CA MET A 9 26.33 -13.47 37.65
C MET A 9 26.47 -13.05 36.18
N THR A 10 27.67 -13.16 35.63
CA THR A 10 27.91 -13.17 34.19
C THR A 10 27.62 -14.57 33.67
N LEU A 11 26.49 -14.74 32.96
CA LEU A 11 26.25 -15.93 32.14
C LEU A 11 27.14 -15.85 30.89
N PRO A 12 27.95 -16.88 30.58
CA PRO A 12 28.66 -16.94 29.31
C PRO A 12 27.70 -17.42 28.22
N LEU A 13 27.15 -16.50 27.43
CA LEU A 13 26.60 -16.84 26.12
C LEU A 13 27.78 -17.00 25.15
N GLN A 14 28.38 -18.19 25.13
CA GLN A 14 29.22 -18.63 24.03
C GLN A 14 28.30 -18.88 22.84
N PHE A 15 28.39 -18.04 21.82
CA PHE A 15 27.93 -18.39 20.48
C PHE A 15 29.08 -19.12 19.81
N ASP A 16 28.93 -20.43 19.63
CA ASP A 16 29.81 -21.20 18.77
C ASP A 16 29.69 -20.66 17.35
N ALA A 17 30.77 -20.04 16.87
CA ALA A 17 30.94 -19.67 15.48
C ALA A 17 31.27 -20.95 14.70
N GLU A 18 30.29 -21.49 13.97
CA GLU A 18 30.52 -22.58 13.04
C GLU A 18 31.25 -22.04 11.78
N PRO A 19 32.34 -22.70 11.33
CA PRO A 19 33.22 -22.15 10.30
C PRO A 19 32.65 -22.27 8.88
N THR A 20 32.77 -21.16 8.14
CA THR A 20 32.52 -21.00 6.71
C THR A 20 33.14 -22.12 5.86
N ALA A 21 32.31 -22.85 5.11
CA ALA A 21 32.75 -23.64 3.97
C ALA A 21 32.64 -22.82 2.67
N PRO A 22 33.61 -22.94 1.73
CA PRO A 22 33.74 -22.04 0.59
C PRO A 22 32.98 -22.52 -0.65
N GLY A 23 32.51 -21.57 -1.45
CA GLY A 23 32.24 -21.79 -2.87
C GLY A 23 30.92 -22.50 -3.18
N THR A 24 29.83 -21.74 -3.16
CA THR A 24 28.76 -21.95 -4.13
C THR A 24 28.50 -20.59 -4.76
N GLU A 25 29.01 -20.41 -5.98
CA GLU A 25 28.54 -19.35 -6.87
C GLU A 25 27.03 -19.54 -7.00
N ILE A 26 26.27 -18.73 -6.24
CA ILE A 26 24.85 -18.58 -6.45
C ILE A 26 24.75 -17.80 -7.76
N THR A 27 24.74 -18.53 -8.86
CA THR A 27 24.26 -17.99 -10.14
C THR A 27 22.87 -17.45 -9.85
N PRO A 28 22.61 -16.14 -10.00
CA PRO A 28 21.26 -15.62 -9.80
C PRO A 28 20.34 -16.37 -10.77
N PRO A 29 19.22 -16.95 -10.31
CA PRO A 29 18.32 -17.63 -11.20
C PRO A 29 17.92 -16.67 -12.32
N ALA A 30 17.94 -17.20 -13.55
CA ALA A 30 17.56 -16.49 -14.74
C ALA A 30 16.27 -15.71 -14.51
N SER A 31 16.31 -14.44 -14.93
CA SER A 31 15.27 -13.45 -14.74
C SER A 31 13.98 -13.86 -15.46
N ASP A 32 13.07 -14.52 -14.75
CA ASP A 32 11.70 -14.75 -15.21
C ASP A 32 10.72 -14.04 -14.26
N ILE A 33 10.31 -12.85 -14.73
CA ILE A 33 9.11 -12.10 -14.38
C ILE A 33 8.99 -11.69 -12.90
N LEU A 34 9.89 -10.79 -12.45
CA LEU A 34 9.54 -9.90 -11.35
C LEU A 34 8.23 -9.18 -11.69
N PRO A 35 7.26 -9.07 -10.76
CA PRO A 35 6.07 -8.27 -10.99
C PRO A 35 6.54 -6.88 -11.41
N HIS A 36 6.04 -6.37 -12.54
CA HIS A 36 6.40 -5.04 -13.02
C HIS A 36 5.76 -4.01 -12.09
N LEU A 37 6.45 -3.74 -10.98
CA LEU A 37 6.02 -2.76 -10.00
C LEU A 37 6.01 -1.38 -10.65
N LEU A 38 5.05 -0.57 -10.24
CA LEU A 38 4.97 0.82 -10.63
C LEU A 38 5.62 1.67 -9.54
N ALA A 39 6.45 2.63 -9.91
CA ALA A 39 7.20 3.43 -8.97
C ALA A 39 6.95 4.92 -9.16
N LEU A 40 6.91 5.66 -8.06
CA LEU A 40 6.89 7.12 -8.05
C LEU A 40 7.75 7.69 -6.92
N SER A 41 8.17 8.93 -7.09
CA SER A 41 8.98 9.66 -6.12
C SER A 41 8.15 10.71 -5.40
N PHE A 42 8.23 10.71 -4.08
CA PHE A 42 7.63 11.66 -3.15
C PHE A 42 8.70 12.45 -2.41
N ASP A 43 8.30 13.61 -1.88
CA ASP A 43 8.94 14.13 -0.68
C ASP A 43 8.33 13.48 0.56
N HIS A 44 9.05 13.52 1.68
CA HIS A 44 8.59 12.94 2.94
C HIS A 44 7.22 13.48 3.42
N ARG A 45 6.80 14.70 3.02
CA ARG A 45 5.49 15.24 3.42
C ARG A 45 4.36 14.60 2.64
N ALA A 46 4.54 14.40 1.33
CA ALA A 46 3.62 13.64 0.50
C ALA A 46 3.51 12.19 0.99
N TRP A 47 4.63 11.59 1.40
CA TRP A 47 4.65 10.28 2.03
C TRP A 47 3.85 10.25 3.35
N LEU A 48 4.09 11.19 4.28
CA LEU A 48 3.31 11.29 5.53
C LEU A 48 1.81 11.51 5.27
N SER A 49 1.46 12.31 4.24
CA SER A 49 0.07 12.50 3.83
C SER A 49 -0.56 11.22 3.29
N LEU A 50 0.17 10.42 2.50
CA LEU A 50 -0.29 9.10 2.07
C LEU A 50 -0.55 8.19 3.27
N LEU A 51 0.34 8.19 4.28
CA LEU A 51 0.16 7.37 5.47
C LEU A 51 -1.06 7.78 6.31
N ALA A 52 -1.26 9.09 6.51
CA ALA A 52 -2.39 9.60 7.28
C ALA A 52 -3.75 9.32 6.60
N GLU A 53 -3.82 9.53 5.30
CA GLU A 53 -5.10 9.55 4.55
C GLU A 53 -5.37 8.24 3.80
N SER A 54 -4.37 7.35 3.72
CA SER A 54 -4.38 6.11 2.92
C SER A 54 -4.55 6.31 1.41
N TRP A 55 -4.70 7.55 0.95
CA TRP A 55 -4.84 7.94 -0.45
C TRP A 55 -4.06 9.21 -0.71
N TRP A 56 -3.29 9.26 -1.80
CA TRP A 56 -2.54 10.46 -2.16
C TRP A 56 -2.56 10.72 -3.68
N PRO A 57 -2.74 11.97 -4.14
CA PRO A 57 -2.96 13.17 -3.34
C PRO A 57 -4.43 13.27 -2.91
N VAL A 58 -4.68 13.83 -1.73
CA VAL A 58 -6.03 14.18 -1.27
C VAL A 58 -6.48 15.45 -1.97
N ARG A 59 -7.14 15.32 -3.13
CA ARG A 59 -7.72 16.44 -3.88
C ARG A 59 -9.10 16.07 -4.38
N LYS A 60 -10.04 17.02 -4.32
CA LYS A 60 -11.39 16.89 -4.90
C LYS A 60 -11.39 16.98 -6.43
N GLU A 61 -10.34 17.56 -7.00
CA GLU A 61 -10.18 17.72 -8.45
C GLU A 61 -9.47 16.51 -9.06
N ALA A 62 -9.65 16.31 -10.38
CA ALA A 62 -8.95 15.30 -11.14
C ALA A 62 -7.43 15.46 -10.98
N CYS A 63 -6.78 14.49 -10.33
CA CYS A 63 -5.33 14.43 -10.21
C CYS A 63 -4.76 13.40 -11.20
N MET A 64 -3.57 13.70 -11.73
CA MET A 64 -2.82 12.79 -12.58
C MET A 64 -1.46 12.55 -11.93
N VAL A 65 -1.18 11.30 -11.62
CA VAL A 65 0.07 10.88 -10.99
C VAL A 65 0.94 10.20 -12.05
N ARG A 66 2.22 10.58 -12.12
CA ARG A 66 3.19 9.96 -13.03
C ARG A 66 3.89 8.83 -12.32
N LEU A 67 3.76 7.64 -12.88
CA LEU A 67 4.39 6.40 -12.42
C LEU A 67 5.39 5.95 -13.48
N GLY A 68 6.45 5.28 -13.08
CA GLY A 68 7.35 4.57 -14.00
C GLY A 68 7.26 3.08 -13.79
N SER A 69 7.42 2.31 -14.86
CA SER A 69 7.41 0.84 -14.80
C SER A 69 8.80 0.33 -14.42
N GLY A 70 8.93 -0.29 -13.25
CA GLY A 70 10.18 -0.84 -12.72
C GLY A 70 11.23 0.20 -12.32
N LYS A 71 10.96 1.50 -12.50
CA LYS A 71 11.84 2.62 -12.13
C LYS A 71 10.99 3.86 -11.82
N PRO A 72 11.33 4.65 -10.79
CA PRO A 72 10.59 5.88 -10.50
C PRO A 72 10.76 6.93 -11.60
N ILE A 73 9.77 7.82 -11.71
CA ILE A 73 9.91 9.06 -12.48
C ILE A 73 10.59 10.10 -11.60
N LYS A 74 11.59 10.80 -12.15
CA LYS A 74 12.27 11.88 -11.43
C LYS A 74 11.27 12.96 -11.04
N SER A 75 11.22 13.28 -9.74
CA SER A 75 10.40 14.35 -9.20
C SER A 75 11.28 15.54 -8.82
N ALA A 76 10.73 16.75 -8.90
CA ALA A 76 11.41 17.94 -8.42
C ALA A 76 11.20 18.05 -6.90
N ILE A 77 12.02 17.33 -6.13
CA ILE A 77 11.99 17.36 -4.67
C ILE A 77 12.70 18.65 -4.21
N PRO A 78 12.04 19.53 -3.43
CA PRO A 78 12.66 20.74 -2.90
C PRO A 78 13.85 20.44 -1.99
N ASP A 79 14.83 21.35 -1.98
CA ASP A 79 16.00 21.25 -1.10
C ASP A 79 15.59 21.11 0.37
N GLY A 80 16.33 20.28 1.12
CA GLY A 80 16.06 20.00 2.52
C GLY A 80 14.85 19.08 2.77
N ARG A 81 14.32 18.43 1.72
CA ARG A 81 13.33 17.36 1.88
C ARG A 81 13.91 16.01 1.49
N ASP A 82 13.67 15.03 2.35
CA ASP A 82 13.97 13.64 2.05
C ASP A 82 13.04 13.11 0.94
N GLU A 83 13.63 12.43 -0.03
CA GLU A 83 12.93 11.71 -1.09
C GLU A 83 12.53 10.32 -0.62
N VAL A 84 11.30 9.92 -0.94
CA VAL A 84 10.77 8.58 -0.68
C VAL A 84 10.22 8.02 -1.98
N ILE A 85 10.70 6.86 -2.38
CA ILE A 85 10.16 6.15 -3.54
C ILE A 85 9.10 5.19 -3.06
N VAL A 86 7.97 5.20 -3.74
CA VAL A 86 6.82 4.35 -3.43
C VAL A 86 6.67 3.33 -4.54
N TRP A 87 6.66 2.05 -4.18
CA TRP A 87 6.51 0.93 -5.10
C TRP A 87 5.12 0.32 -4.97
N LEU A 88 4.45 0.17 -6.10
CA LEU A 88 3.06 -0.25 -6.20
C LEU A 88 2.97 -1.56 -6.96
N ASP A 89 2.12 -2.48 -6.46
CA ASP A 89 1.71 -3.63 -7.25
C ASP A 89 0.52 -3.23 -8.15
N PRO A 90 0.67 -3.21 -9.48
CA PRO A 90 -0.44 -2.90 -10.38
C PRO A 90 -1.61 -3.88 -10.26
N LYS A 91 -1.42 -5.09 -9.73
CA LYS A 91 -2.50 -6.06 -9.50
C LYS A 91 -3.44 -5.67 -8.36
N LEU A 92 -2.95 -4.87 -7.42
CA LEU A 92 -3.75 -4.34 -6.31
C LEU A 92 -4.53 -3.09 -6.73
N LEU A 93 -4.20 -2.49 -7.87
CA LEU A 93 -4.95 -1.36 -8.42
C LEU A 93 -6.14 -1.85 -9.28
N PRO A 94 -7.21 -1.05 -9.40
CA PRO A 94 -8.35 -1.38 -10.26
C PRO A 94 -7.94 -1.64 -11.72
N SER A 95 -8.16 -2.86 -12.20
CA SER A 95 -7.58 -3.41 -13.43
C SER A 95 -8.19 -2.88 -14.74
N ASN A 96 -9.42 -2.36 -14.67
CA ASN A 96 -10.21 -1.83 -15.79
C ASN A 96 -10.00 -0.33 -16.04
N ILE A 97 -9.22 0.36 -15.21
CA ILE A 97 -8.94 1.79 -15.36
C ILE A 97 -8.05 2.03 -16.59
N LYS A 98 -8.47 2.99 -17.41
CA LYS A 98 -7.70 3.44 -18.58
C LYS A 98 -6.58 4.38 -18.15
N VAL A 99 -5.36 4.00 -18.47
CA VAL A 99 -4.13 4.76 -18.20
C VAL A 99 -3.46 5.17 -19.50
N LEU A 100 -2.77 6.31 -19.48
CA LEU A 100 -1.94 6.74 -20.60
C LEU A 100 -0.52 6.24 -20.35
N THR A 101 0.02 5.40 -21.23
CA THR A 101 1.37 4.84 -21.08
C THR A 101 2.27 5.20 -22.24
N ARG A 102 3.57 5.36 -21.99
CA ARG A 102 4.59 5.58 -23.01
C ARG A 102 5.18 4.25 -23.45
N ARG A 103 4.76 3.79 -24.64
CA ARG A 103 5.19 2.53 -25.25
C ARG A 103 5.90 2.81 -26.57
N LYS A 104 7.11 2.28 -26.75
CA LYS A 104 7.93 2.51 -27.97
C LYS A 104 8.04 3.99 -28.36
N GLY A 105 8.19 4.87 -27.35
CA GLY A 105 8.35 6.31 -27.55
C GLY A 105 7.07 7.11 -27.83
N LYS A 106 5.90 6.46 -27.94
CA LYS A 106 4.60 7.12 -28.14
C LYS A 106 3.71 6.95 -26.91
N TRP A 107 2.87 7.95 -26.65
CA TRP A 107 1.81 7.84 -25.66
C TRP A 107 0.63 7.07 -26.25
N VAL A 108 0.13 6.08 -25.52
CA VAL A 108 -0.99 5.23 -25.93
C VAL A 108 -1.92 5.01 -24.74
N ASN A 109 -3.22 5.02 -24.98
CA ASN A 109 -4.23 4.77 -23.95
C ASN A 109 -4.52 3.27 -23.88
N VAL A 110 -4.32 2.67 -22.71
CA VAL A 110 -4.48 1.22 -22.48
C VAL A 110 -5.18 0.99 -21.15
N ALA A 111 -5.82 -0.17 -20.97
CA ALA A 111 -6.25 -0.60 -19.64
C ALA A 111 -5.03 -0.93 -18.78
N LEU A 112 -5.13 -0.73 -17.46
CA LEU A 112 -4.05 -1.05 -16.52
C LEU A 112 -3.63 -2.52 -16.60
N SER A 113 -4.60 -3.42 -16.75
CA SER A 113 -4.37 -4.86 -16.99
C SER A 113 -3.57 -5.18 -18.26
N SER A 114 -3.47 -4.23 -19.21
CA SER A 114 -2.76 -4.40 -20.49
C SER A 114 -1.33 -3.82 -20.46
N LEU A 115 -0.84 -3.44 -19.28
CA LEU A 115 0.55 -3.03 -19.10
C LEU A 115 1.51 -4.20 -19.33
N ASN A 116 2.67 -3.91 -19.91
CA ASN A 116 3.72 -4.89 -20.17
C ASN A 116 5.11 -4.26 -20.08
N GLY A 117 6.17 -5.07 -20.17
CA GLY A 117 7.56 -4.60 -20.04
C GLY A 117 8.08 -3.62 -21.09
N LYS A 118 7.26 -3.24 -22.09
CA LYS A 118 7.61 -2.16 -23.05
C LYS A 118 7.09 -0.79 -22.61
N ASP A 119 6.32 -0.75 -21.54
CA ASP A 119 5.78 0.47 -20.96
C ASP A 119 6.83 1.10 -20.04
N GLN A 120 7.02 2.42 -20.15
CA GLN A 120 8.07 3.12 -19.41
C GLN A 120 7.49 4.09 -18.38
N GLN A 121 6.58 4.96 -18.83
CA GLN A 121 5.91 5.95 -17.99
C GLN A 121 4.42 5.75 -18.11
N ILE A 122 3.71 5.81 -16.99
CA ILE A 122 2.26 5.67 -16.88
C ILE A 122 1.71 6.93 -16.22
N VAL A 123 0.63 7.45 -16.77
CA VAL A 123 -0.18 8.50 -16.13
C VAL A 123 -1.39 7.82 -15.51
N TRP A 124 -1.33 7.68 -14.19
CA TRP A 124 -2.42 7.19 -13.37
C TRP A 124 -3.44 8.31 -13.14
N PRO A 125 -4.72 8.12 -13.48
CA PRO A 125 -5.72 9.18 -13.42
C PRO A 125 -6.39 9.26 -12.05
N GLY A 126 -5.67 9.33 -10.94
CA GLY A 126 -6.33 9.44 -9.63
C GLY A 126 -5.36 9.40 -8.47
N PRO A 127 -5.85 9.32 -7.23
CA PRO A 127 -5.00 9.10 -6.08
C PRO A 127 -4.48 7.66 -6.05
N ILE A 128 -3.31 7.51 -5.45
CA ILE A 128 -2.63 6.26 -5.15
C ILE A 128 -3.12 5.74 -3.80
N PRO A 129 -3.71 4.55 -3.74
CA PRO A 129 -4.03 3.89 -2.48
C PRO A 129 -2.78 3.34 -1.78
N LEU A 130 -2.74 3.51 -0.46
CA LEU A 130 -1.71 2.93 0.39
C LEU A 130 -1.73 1.40 0.35
N PHE A 131 -2.90 0.77 0.22
CA PHE A 131 -2.99 -0.70 0.16
C PHE A 131 -2.35 -1.31 -1.09
N ALA A 132 -2.16 -0.53 -2.17
CA ALA A 132 -1.46 -1.00 -3.36
C ALA A 132 0.07 -0.87 -3.23
N VAL A 133 0.55 -0.22 -2.16
CA VAL A 133 1.98 -0.07 -1.88
C VAL A 133 2.54 -1.39 -1.36
N THR A 134 3.61 -1.87 -1.99
CA THR A 134 4.35 -3.05 -1.55
C THR A 134 5.46 -2.68 -0.58
N HIS A 135 6.22 -1.63 -0.88
CA HIS A 135 7.32 -1.13 -0.06
C HIS A 135 7.65 0.32 -0.40
N PHE A 136 8.41 0.95 0.49
CA PHE A 136 9.03 2.25 0.29
C PHE A 136 10.54 2.07 0.14
N SER A 137 11.20 2.91 -0.66
CA SER A 137 12.65 2.93 -0.70
C SER A 137 13.23 4.34 -0.56
N VAL A 138 14.41 4.42 0.05
CA VAL A 138 15.16 5.65 0.31
C VAL A 138 16.63 5.46 0.00
N SER A 139 17.37 6.56 -0.21
CA SER A 139 18.76 6.48 -0.64
C SER A 139 19.75 6.08 0.45
N THR A 140 19.47 6.38 1.72
CA THR A 140 20.38 6.12 2.84
C THR A 140 19.64 5.62 4.09
N PRO A 141 20.31 4.87 4.99
CA PRO A 141 19.68 4.40 6.22
C PRO A 141 19.29 5.53 7.18
N GLU A 142 20.04 6.64 7.19
CA GLU A 142 19.73 7.79 8.05
C GLU A 142 18.39 8.43 7.66
N ILE A 143 18.07 8.47 6.36
CA ILE A 143 16.76 8.92 5.89
C ILE A 143 15.67 7.96 6.36
N ALA A 144 15.90 6.64 6.28
CA ALA A 144 14.93 5.66 6.77
C ALA A 144 14.62 5.87 8.26
N GLU A 145 15.65 6.05 9.09
CA GLU A 145 15.48 6.33 10.52
C GLU A 145 14.75 7.65 10.77
N ASN A 146 15.10 8.71 10.04
CA ASN A 146 14.44 10.01 10.15
C ASN A 146 12.94 9.90 9.80
N LEU A 147 12.60 9.22 8.71
CA LEU A 147 11.20 9.00 8.31
C LEU A 147 10.40 8.23 9.35
N LEU A 148 11.00 7.19 9.95
CA LEU A 148 10.37 6.45 11.05
C LEU A 148 10.17 7.33 12.28
N GLY A 149 11.15 8.17 12.60
CA GLY A 149 11.06 9.17 13.67
C GLY A 149 9.93 10.17 13.42
N LEU A 150 9.84 10.72 12.21
CA LEU A 150 8.78 11.63 11.79
C LEU A 150 7.41 10.98 11.89
N ALA A 151 7.23 9.77 11.34
CA ALA A 151 5.95 9.06 11.36
C ALA A 151 5.46 8.80 12.79
N ARG A 152 6.36 8.44 13.72
CA ARG A 152 6.02 8.25 15.15
C ARG A 152 5.60 9.54 15.85
N GLY A 153 6.01 10.70 15.33
CA GLY A 153 5.67 12.01 15.88
C GLY A 153 4.21 12.43 15.64
N PHE A 154 3.49 11.76 14.74
CA PHE A 154 2.10 12.09 14.40
C PHE A 154 1.12 11.08 15.00
N ALA A 155 0.21 11.56 15.85
CA ALA A 155 -0.80 10.72 16.50
C ALA A 155 -1.78 10.02 15.53
N ASN A 156 -1.96 10.58 14.33
CA ASN A 156 -2.84 10.05 13.29
C ASN A 156 -2.12 9.14 12.27
N ILE A 157 -0.83 8.86 12.46
CA ILE A 157 -0.06 7.97 11.58
C ILE A 157 0.23 6.68 12.32
N VAL A 158 -0.30 5.58 11.79
CA VAL A 158 0.13 4.23 12.16
C VAL A 158 1.22 3.82 11.19
N LEU A 159 2.35 3.36 11.72
CA LEU A 159 3.46 2.89 10.89
C LEU A 159 2.96 1.77 9.97
N PRO A 160 3.15 1.89 8.64
CA PRO A 160 2.70 0.90 7.69
C PRO A 160 3.40 -0.44 7.92
N PRO A 161 2.74 -1.58 7.68
CA PRO A 161 3.41 -2.88 7.63
C PRO A 161 4.38 -3.01 6.44
N GLN A 162 4.23 -2.14 5.42
CA GLN A 162 5.14 -2.11 4.27
C GLN A 162 6.58 -1.75 4.70
N PRO A 163 7.58 -2.51 4.26
CA PRO A 163 8.97 -2.25 4.62
C PRO A 163 9.50 -0.97 3.97
N ILE A 164 10.49 -0.35 4.63
CA ILE A 164 11.31 0.73 4.07
C ILE A 164 12.68 0.13 3.75
N THR A 165 13.04 0.05 2.47
CA THR A 165 14.34 -0.47 1.99
C THR A 165 15.30 0.67 1.66
N VAL A 166 16.60 0.41 1.77
CA VAL A 166 17.65 1.36 1.37
C VAL A 166 18.18 0.96 0.00
N GLU A 167 17.90 1.77 -1.01
CA GLU A 167 18.21 1.46 -2.40
C GLU A 167 18.59 2.73 -3.19
N THR A 168 19.60 2.61 -4.04
CA THR A 168 19.95 3.67 -4.99
C THR A 168 19.04 3.56 -6.21
N ALA A 169 18.21 4.56 -6.42
CA ALA A 169 17.26 4.56 -7.53
C ALA A 169 17.83 5.11 -8.83
N ASN A 170 17.44 4.47 -9.93
CA ASN A 170 17.63 4.98 -11.28
C ASN A 170 16.31 5.55 -11.78
N TYR A 171 16.32 6.77 -12.30
CA TYR A 171 15.09 7.48 -12.65
C TYR A 171 14.83 7.52 -14.15
N PHE A 172 13.55 7.56 -14.53
CA PHE A 172 13.15 8.08 -15.82
C PHE A 172 13.01 9.60 -15.76
N GLU A 173 13.59 10.29 -16.75
CA GLU A 173 13.32 11.71 -16.96
C GLU A 173 11.86 11.91 -17.42
N PRO A 174 11.08 12.80 -16.78
CA PRO A 174 9.69 13.03 -17.12
C PRO A 174 9.57 13.42 -18.59
N LYS A 175 8.69 12.74 -19.34
CA LYS A 175 8.44 13.12 -20.73
C LYS A 175 7.17 13.96 -20.84
N GLU A 176 7.19 14.90 -21.76
CA GLU A 176 6.02 15.75 -22.02
C GLU A 176 4.85 14.92 -22.57
N LEU A 177 3.66 15.27 -22.09
CA LEU A 177 2.41 14.72 -22.56
C LEU A 177 1.97 15.54 -23.78
N GLY A 178 2.03 14.96 -24.97
CA GLY A 178 1.59 15.63 -26.21
C GLY A 178 0.06 15.66 -26.39
N GLU A 179 -0.68 14.87 -25.62
CA GLU A 179 -2.14 14.70 -25.74
C GLU A 179 -2.85 14.95 -24.40
N ARG A 180 -4.14 15.30 -24.47
CA ARG A 180 -5.03 15.45 -23.29
C ARG A 180 -5.04 14.12 -22.52
N GLY A 181 -4.65 14.16 -21.24
CA GLY A 181 -4.63 12.99 -20.37
C GLY A 181 -6.01 12.33 -20.20
N PRO A 182 -6.09 11.25 -19.41
CA PRO A 182 -7.34 10.52 -19.21
C PRO A 182 -8.48 11.46 -18.78
N ARG A 183 -9.64 11.37 -19.46
CA ARG A 183 -10.78 12.30 -19.25
C ARG A 183 -11.52 12.07 -17.93
N THR A 184 -11.42 10.88 -17.37
CA THR A 184 -12.11 10.47 -16.15
C THR A 184 -11.06 10.14 -15.10
N ALA A 185 -11.03 10.94 -14.03
CA ALA A 185 -10.23 10.62 -12.87
C ALA A 185 -10.90 9.51 -12.06
N PHE A 186 -10.15 8.47 -11.74
CA PHE A 186 -10.43 7.58 -10.63
C PHE A 186 -10.47 8.41 -9.34
N GLN A 187 -11.55 8.26 -8.59
CA GLN A 187 -11.76 8.91 -7.30
C GLN A 187 -11.88 7.82 -6.23
N PRO A 188 -11.40 8.10 -5.00
CA PRO A 188 -11.63 7.20 -3.89
C PRO A 188 -13.15 7.16 -3.60
N PRO A 189 -13.66 6.07 -2.99
CA PRO A 189 -15.09 5.98 -2.65
C PRO A 189 -15.53 7.19 -1.80
N GLU A 190 -16.66 7.82 -2.14
CA GLU A 190 -17.16 9.02 -1.44
C GLU A 190 -17.33 8.80 0.07
N ASN A 191 -17.74 7.59 0.44
CA ASN A 191 -18.00 7.19 1.83
C ASN A 191 -16.81 6.48 2.49
N TRP A 192 -15.58 6.64 1.98
CA TRP A 192 -14.39 5.95 2.49
C TRP A 192 -14.19 6.12 4.00
N ASN A 193 -14.35 7.34 4.53
CA ASN A 193 -14.23 7.58 5.98
C ASN A 193 -15.36 6.93 6.78
N SER A 194 -16.57 6.89 6.24
CA SER A 194 -17.70 6.18 6.87
C SER A 194 -17.43 4.68 6.92
N PHE A 195 -16.88 4.09 5.86
CA PHE A 195 -16.47 2.69 5.83
C PHE A 195 -15.35 2.40 6.83
N ARG A 196 -14.34 3.26 6.93
CA ARG A 196 -13.28 3.15 7.95
C ARG A 196 -13.84 3.22 9.36
N GLY A 197 -14.74 4.16 9.62
CA GLY A 197 -15.41 4.30 10.91
C GLY A 197 -16.20 3.05 11.28
N ALA A 198 -17.01 2.55 10.35
CA ALA A 198 -17.78 1.32 10.55
C ALA A 198 -16.89 0.10 10.79
N ALA A 199 -15.82 -0.07 10.01
CA ALA A 199 -14.86 -1.16 10.19
C ALA A 199 -14.10 -1.06 11.52
N ALA A 200 -13.65 0.13 11.91
CA ALA A 200 -13.01 0.34 13.20
C ALA A 200 -13.96 0.02 14.36
N MET A 201 -15.19 0.52 14.31
CA MET A 201 -16.21 0.21 15.32
C MET A 201 -16.54 -1.28 15.37
N ALA A 202 -16.56 -1.97 14.23
CA ALA A 202 -16.78 -3.41 14.19
C ALA A 202 -15.59 -4.17 14.81
N ILE A 203 -14.35 -3.83 14.48
CA ILE A 203 -13.16 -4.46 15.07
C ILE A 203 -13.12 -4.26 16.60
N TRP A 204 -13.51 -3.09 17.09
CA TRP A 204 -13.55 -2.80 18.53
C TRP A 204 -14.79 -3.35 19.24
N GLY A 205 -15.91 -3.49 18.53
CA GLY A 205 -17.19 -3.90 19.09
C GLY A 205 -17.46 -5.41 19.04
N VAL A 206 -16.84 -6.13 18.10
CA VAL A 206 -17.02 -7.58 17.94
C VAL A 206 -16.11 -8.33 18.92
N PRO A 207 -16.64 -9.27 19.72
CA PRO A 207 -15.82 -10.10 20.61
C PRO A 207 -14.70 -10.82 19.86
N SER A 208 -13.49 -10.83 20.41
CA SER A 208 -12.29 -11.46 19.82
C SER A 208 -12.26 -13.00 19.95
N ILE A 209 -13.42 -13.63 20.13
CA ILE A 209 -13.58 -15.08 20.28
C ILE A 209 -14.32 -15.66 19.08
N SER A 210 -14.09 -16.93 18.74
CA SER A 210 -14.96 -17.64 17.79
C SER A 210 -16.37 -17.76 18.40
N PRO A 211 -17.44 -17.62 17.59
CA PRO A 211 -17.48 -17.43 16.14
C PRO A 211 -17.62 -15.97 15.68
N TRP A 212 -17.49 -15.01 16.60
CA TRP A 212 -17.62 -13.58 16.34
C TRP A 212 -16.52 -13.05 15.43
N VAL A 213 -15.28 -13.50 15.63
CA VAL A 213 -14.16 -13.17 14.73
C VAL A 213 -14.38 -13.73 13.33
N ASP A 214 -14.93 -14.94 13.23
CA ASP A 214 -15.20 -15.59 11.95
C ASP A 214 -16.28 -14.83 11.17
N LEU A 215 -17.32 -14.34 11.87
CA LEU A 215 -18.34 -13.45 11.30
C LEU A 215 -17.73 -12.15 10.76
N LEU A 216 -16.85 -11.50 11.54
CA LEU A 216 -16.17 -10.28 11.14
C LEU A 216 -15.27 -10.50 9.91
N CYS A 217 -14.52 -11.60 9.88
CA CYS A 217 -13.70 -11.98 8.73
C CYS A 217 -14.56 -12.20 7.48
N GLN A 218 -15.69 -12.91 7.60
CA GLN A 218 -16.63 -13.11 6.48
C GLN A 218 -17.19 -11.78 5.98
N TRP A 219 -17.57 -10.85 6.87
CA TRP A 219 -18.01 -9.53 6.46
C TRP A 219 -16.94 -8.75 5.70
N LEU A 220 -15.69 -8.77 6.17
CA LEU A 220 -14.57 -8.06 5.53
C LEU A 220 -14.21 -8.68 4.17
N ALA A 221 -14.38 -10.00 4.03
CA ALA A 221 -14.24 -10.73 2.78
C ALA A 221 -15.45 -10.56 1.84
N ASN A 222 -16.52 -9.89 2.29
CA ASN A 222 -17.79 -9.75 1.59
C ASN A 222 -18.48 -11.10 1.27
N GLU A 223 -18.29 -12.09 2.14
CA GLU A 223 -18.92 -13.40 2.07
C GLU A 223 -20.29 -13.40 2.76
N LYS A 224 -21.17 -14.35 2.37
CA LYS A 224 -22.47 -14.51 3.04
C LYS A 224 -22.25 -15.00 4.47
N SER A 225 -22.61 -14.18 5.43
CA SER A 225 -22.39 -14.43 6.86
C SER A 225 -23.55 -15.16 7.58
N SER A 226 -24.55 -15.63 6.81
CA SER A 226 -25.85 -16.07 7.33
C SER A 226 -25.78 -17.26 8.28
N GLU A 227 -24.88 -18.22 8.04
CA GLU A 227 -24.77 -19.41 8.88
C GLU A 227 -24.21 -19.09 10.28
N ILE A 228 -23.20 -18.22 10.34
CA ILE A 228 -22.59 -17.80 11.61
C ILE A 228 -23.52 -16.86 12.38
N ALA A 229 -24.16 -15.92 11.68
CA ALA A 229 -25.14 -15.00 12.29
C ALA A 229 -26.33 -15.76 12.90
N THR A 230 -26.79 -16.82 12.23
CA THR A 230 -27.86 -17.70 12.75
C THR A 230 -27.39 -18.49 13.97
N TYR A 231 -26.18 -19.05 13.95
CA TYR A 231 -25.61 -19.78 15.10
C TYR A 231 -25.41 -18.88 16.34
N LEU A 232 -25.09 -17.60 16.11
CA LEU A 232 -24.96 -16.58 17.15
C LEU A 232 -26.31 -16.04 17.66
N GLU A 233 -27.43 -16.52 17.13
CA GLU A 233 -28.78 -15.99 17.38
C GLU A 233 -28.86 -14.46 17.16
N ALA A 234 -28.06 -13.95 16.22
CA ALA A 234 -27.93 -12.53 15.91
C ALA A 234 -28.32 -12.25 14.44
N PRO A 235 -29.59 -12.37 14.06
CA PRO A 235 -30.02 -12.16 12.67
C PRO A 235 -29.84 -10.71 12.19
N TRP A 236 -29.80 -9.76 13.13
CA TRP A 236 -29.50 -8.34 12.84
C TRP A 236 -28.05 -8.12 12.37
N LEU A 237 -27.21 -9.16 12.42
CA LEU A 237 -25.83 -9.19 11.99
C LEU A 237 -25.60 -9.94 10.67
N GLU A 238 -26.66 -10.39 9.98
CA GLU A 238 -26.50 -11.01 8.66
C GLU A 238 -25.88 -10.05 7.62
N THR A 239 -26.15 -8.75 7.78
CA THR A 239 -25.63 -7.71 6.89
C THR A 239 -24.62 -6.83 7.64
N PRO A 240 -23.38 -6.68 7.15
CA PRO A 240 -22.42 -5.82 7.80
C PRO A 240 -22.85 -4.34 7.77
N PRO A 241 -22.49 -3.56 8.81
CA PRO A 241 -23.00 -2.19 9.00
C PRO A 241 -22.60 -1.22 7.89
N TRP A 242 -21.49 -1.46 7.19
CA TRP A 242 -21.08 -0.65 6.04
C TRP A 242 -21.92 -0.90 4.78
N LEU A 243 -22.63 -2.03 4.66
CA LEU A 243 -23.53 -2.28 3.53
C LEU A 243 -24.92 -1.66 3.75
N LEU A 244 -25.29 -1.34 4.99
CA LEU A 244 -26.57 -0.70 5.33
C LEU A 244 -26.67 0.75 4.83
N SER A 245 -25.56 1.35 4.39
CA SER A 245 -25.51 2.73 3.91
C SER A 245 -25.99 2.92 2.47
N ASN A 246 -26.25 1.85 1.70
CA ASN A 246 -26.77 1.93 0.32
C ASN A 246 -27.76 0.79 0.02
N PRO A 247 -29.04 0.92 0.39
CA PRO A 247 -30.05 -0.12 0.16
C PRO A 247 -30.48 -0.30 -1.30
N GLU A 248 -30.07 0.57 -2.24
CA GLU A 248 -30.64 0.61 -3.60
C GLU A 248 -29.83 -0.10 -4.71
N LYS A 249 -28.66 -0.70 -4.44
CA LYS A 249 -27.82 -1.30 -5.50
C LYS A 249 -27.20 -2.67 -5.17
N SER A 250 -27.93 -3.54 -4.47
CA SER A 250 -27.51 -4.94 -4.31
C SER A 250 -27.84 -5.79 -5.55
N THR A 251 -27.22 -5.47 -6.69
CA THR A 251 -27.20 -6.41 -7.84
C THR A 251 -25.89 -7.17 -7.86
N ASN A 252 -25.90 -8.32 -7.19
CA ASN A 252 -25.21 -9.60 -7.45
C ASN A 252 -23.71 -9.72 -7.81
N GLU A 253 -22.94 -8.65 -7.95
CA GLU A 253 -21.47 -8.74 -8.02
C GLU A 253 -20.89 -7.58 -7.22
N CYS A 254 -20.79 -7.75 -5.90
CA CYS A 254 -20.07 -6.79 -5.05
C CYS A 254 -18.62 -7.25 -4.93
N ASP A 255 -17.79 -6.67 -5.79
CA ASP A 255 -16.34 -6.71 -5.66
C ASP A 255 -15.89 -6.21 -4.26
N ALA A 256 -14.67 -6.58 -3.83
CA ALA A 256 -14.08 -6.24 -2.54
C ALA A 256 -14.30 -4.77 -2.10
N LEU A 257 -14.25 -4.47 -0.79
CA LEU A 257 -14.61 -3.16 -0.20
C LEU A 257 -13.95 -1.92 -0.86
N TRP A 258 -12.82 -2.09 -1.54
CA TRP A 258 -12.08 -1.05 -2.29
C TRP A 258 -12.45 -0.94 -3.78
N LEU A 259 -13.23 -1.87 -4.30
CA LEU A 259 -13.79 -1.91 -5.66
C LEU A 259 -15.23 -1.39 -5.72
N GLY A 260 -15.82 -1.08 -4.56
CA GLY A 260 -17.15 -0.49 -4.41
C GLY A 260 -17.30 0.81 -5.19
N SER A 261 -17.77 0.70 -6.43
CA SER A 261 -18.19 1.81 -7.26
C SER A 261 -19.49 1.43 -7.96
N ARG A 262 -20.60 1.99 -7.46
CA ARG A 262 -21.64 2.67 -8.24
C ARG A 262 -22.74 3.20 -7.35
#